data_AF-A0A6A4SFC1-F1
#
_entry.id   AF-A0A6A4SFC1-F1
#
_cell.length_a   1.000
_cell.length_b   1.000
_cell.length_c   1.000
_cell.angle_alpha   90.00
_cell.angle_beta   90.00
_cell.angle_gamma   90.00
#
_symmetry.space_group_name_H-M   'P 1'
#
loop_
_entity.id
_entity.type
_entity.pdbx_description
1 polymer ?
#
loop_
_entity_poly.entity_id
_entity_poly.type
_entity_poly.pdbx_seq_one_letter_code
_entity_poly.pdbx_strand_id
1 'polypeptide(L)' 'MPGMVASLAGAALLLLAGALCAAQAFGEEAEEMTCDPIRISMCQGLGYNVTKMPNLVGNVLQSDAELQLTTFTPLI' A
#
# COMPACT_ATOMS: atom_id res chain seq x y z
N MET A 1 45.28 26.49 -10.75
CA MET A 1 43.92 26.62 -10.17
C MET A 1 43.02 25.40 -10.52
N PRO A 2 43.41 24.14 -10.19
CA PRO A 2 42.56 22.95 -10.39
C PRO A 2 41.69 22.57 -9.17
N GLY A 3 41.94 23.14 -7.99
CA GLY A 3 41.22 22.76 -6.77
C GLY A 3 39.76 23.22 -6.70
N MET A 4 39.41 24.32 -7.38
CA MET A 4 38.06 24.90 -7.31
C MET A 4 37.06 24.15 -8.20
N VAL A 5 37.51 23.60 -9.34
CA VAL A 5 36.68 22.76 -10.23
C VAL A 5 36.38 21.39 -9.61
N ALA A 6 37.31 20.81 -8.86
CA ALA A 6 37.09 19.56 -8.12
C ALA A 6 36.07 19.74 -6.97
N SER A 7 36.09 20.90 -6.31
CA SER A 7 35.16 21.23 -5.23
C SER A 7 33.72 21.44 -5.73
N LEU A 8 33.55 22.14 -6.86
CA LEU A 8 32.24 22.35 -7.49
C LEU A 8 31.64 21.04 -8.03
N ALA A 9 32.46 20.17 -8.63
CA ALA A 9 32.03 18.85 -9.08
C ALA A 9 31.60 17.95 -7.91
N GLY A 10 32.32 17.99 -6.78
CA GLY A 10 31.97 17.25 -5.57
C GLY A 10 30.65 17.72 -4.94
N ALA A 11 30.42 19.04 -4.87
CA ALA A 11 29.17 19.61 -4.37
C ALA A 11 27.97 19.29 -5.29
N ALA A 12 28.15 19.34 -6.61
CA ALA A 12 27.12 18.97 -7.57
C ALA A 12 26.76 17.48 -7.49
N LEU A 13 27.76 16.61 -7.29
CA LEU A 13 27.56 15.16 -7.12
C LEU A 13 26.80 14.84 -5.83
N LEU A 14 27.11 15.53 -4.73
CA LEU A 14 26.39 15.40 -3.45
C LEU A 14 24.93 15.87 -3.56
N LEU A 15 24.68 16.97 -4.28
CA LEU A 15 23.32 17.47 -4.52
C LEU A 15 22.50 16.52 -5.41
N LEU A 16 23.10 15.95 -6.47
CA LEU A 16 22.43 14.94 -7.30
C LEU A 16 22.12 13.66 -6.52
N ALA A 17 23.03 13.21 -5.66
CA ALA A 17 22.82 12.03 -4.83
C ALA A 17 21.70 12.24 -3.80
N GLY A 18 21.64 13.42 -3.16
CA GLY A 18 20.55 13.79 -2.24
C GLY A 18 19.19 13.87 -2.92
N ALA A 19 19.12 14.40 -4.15
CA ALA A 19 17.89 14.46 -4.94
C ALA A 19 17.39 13.08 -5.37
N LEU A 20 18.30 12.13 -5.67
CA LEU A 20 17.95 10.73 -5.97
C LEU A 20 17.34 10.00 -4.77
N CYS A 21 17.86 10.23 -3.56
CA CYS A 21 17.31 9.68 -2.32
C CYS A 21 15.89 10.18 -2.03
N ALA A 22 15.62 11.46 -2.28
CA ALA A 22 14.29 12.04 -2.05
C ALA A 22 13.22 11.48 -3.01
N ALA A 23 13.61 11.04 -4.21
CA ALA A 23 12.69 10.45 -5.19
C ALA A 23 12.21 9.03 -4.81
N GLN A 24 12.87 8.36 -3.86
CA GLN A 24 12.53 6.99 -3.45
C GLN A 24 11.69 6.91 -2.17
N ALA A 25 11.32 8.04 -1.56
CA ALA A 25 10.60 8.07 -0.28
C ALA A 25 9.07 7.88 -0.41
N PHE A 26 8.59 7.24 -1.49
CA PHE A 26 7.22 6.73 -1.61
C PHE A 26 7.23 5.21 -1.46
N GLY A 27 7.87 4.71 -0.40
CA GLY A 27 7.66 3.34 0.02
C GLY A 27 6.30 3.27 0.70
N GLU A 28 5.25 2.97 -0.05
CA GLU A 28 4.02 2.46 0.54
C GLU A 28 4.44 1.24 1.37
N GLU A 29 4.17 1.29 2.67
CA GLU A 29 4.43 0.18 3.57
C GLU A 29 3.55 -0.95 3.05
N ALA A 30 4.15 -1.88 2.29
CA ALA A 30 3.43 -2.96 1.66
C ALA A 30 3.05 -3.94 2.77
N GLU A 31 2.00 -3.61 3.52
CA GLU A 31 1.28 -4.56 4.35
C GLU A 31 0.99 -5.76 3.46
N GLU A 32 1.35 -6.96 3.91
CA GLU A 32 1.34 -8.16 3.08
C GLU A 32 -0.05 -8.40 2.50
N MET A 33 -0.25 -8.00 1.24
CA MET A 33 -1.54 -8.08 0.59
C MET A 33 -1.77 -9.50 0.10
N THR A 34 -2.85 -10.10 0.57
CA THR A 34 -3.21 -11.48 0.23
C THR A 34 -4.58 -11.52 -0.45
N CYS A 35 -4.74 -12.43 -1.40
CA CYS A 35 -6.02 -12.74 -2.02
C CYS A 35 -6.61 -13.96 -1.32
N ASP A 36 -7.55 -13.73 -0.41
CA ASP A 36 -8.18 -14.78 0.37
C ASP A 36 -9.52 -15.22 -0.25
N PRO A 37 -9.84 -16.53 -0.28
CA PRO A 37 -11.16 -16.99 -0.68
C PRO A 37 -12.27 -16.35 0.16
N ILE A 38 -13.37 -15.93 -0.48
CA ILE A 38 -14.50 -15.28 0.20
C ILE A 38 -15.24 -16.28 1.08
N ARG A 39 -15.28 -16.03 2.38
CA ARG A 39 -15.99 -16.83 3.38
C ARG A 39 -17.32 -16.21 3.80
N ILE A 40 -17.48 -14.89 3.62
CA ILE A 40 -18.67 -14.14 3.98
C ILE A 40 -19.83 -14.52 3.06
N SER A 41 -20.90 -15.07 3.63
CA SER A 41 -22.04 -15.62 2.89
C SER A 41 -22.71 -14.62 1.94
N MET A 42 -22.93 -13.39 2.41
CA MET A 42 -23.55 -12.32 1.61
C MET A 42 -22.71 -11.80 0.44
N CYS A 43 -21.40 -12.10 0.41
CA CYS A 43 -20.49 -11.67 -0.65
C CYS A 43 -20.21 -12.77 -1.69
N GLN A 44 -20.91 -13.91 -1.61
CA GLN A 44 -20.78 -15.01 -2.57
C GLN A 44 -21.65 -14.78 -3.81
N GLY A 45 -21.25 -15.36 -4.94
CA GLY A 45 -22.05 -15.29 -6.19
C GLY A 45 -21.92 -13.97 -6.97
N LEU A 46 -20.99 -13.08 -6.60
CA LEU A 46 -20.78 -11.76 -7.23
C LEU A 46 -19.94 -11.80 -8.52
N GLY A 47 -19.60 -12.99 -9.02
CA GLY A 47 -18.74 -13.15 -10.21
C GLY A 47 -17.24 -13.21 -9.92
N TYR A 48 -16.85 -13.24 -8.65
CA TYR A 48 -15.47 -13.46 -8.17
C TYR A 48 -15.49 -14.29 -6.87
N ASN A 49 -14.37 -14.93 -6.53
CA ASN A 49 -14.27 -15.89 -5.42
C ASN A 49 -13.20 -15.56 -4.38
N VAL A 50 -12.44 -14.48 -4.57
CA VAL A 50 -11.38 -14.02 -3.68
C VAL A 50 -11.55 -12.55 -3.35
N THR A 51 -11.08 -12.13 -2.18
CA THR A 51 -11.03 -10.74 -1.74
C THR A 51 -9.62 -10.39 -1.28
N LYS A 52 -9.21 -9.15 -1.51
CA LYS A 52 -7.96 -8.62 -0.96
C LYS A 52 -8.11 -8.45 0.56
N MET A 53 -7.10 -8.91 1.30
CA MET A 53 -6.90 -8.65 2.72
C MET A 53 -5.53 -7.97 2.92
N PRO A 54 -5.41 -6.93 3.78
CA PRO A 54 -6.51 -6.18 4.38
C PRO A 54 -7.43 -5.57 3.31
N ASN A 55 -8.73 -5.51 3.60
CA ASN A 55 -9.69 -4.90 2.68
C ASN A 55 -9.59 -3.36 2.71
N LEU A 56 -10.36 -2.67 1.87
CA LEU A 56 -10.29 -1.20 1.74
C LEU A 56 -10.64 -0.43 3.03
N VAL A 57 -11.35 -1.06 3.96
CA VAL A 57 -11.75 -0.48 5.25
C VAL A 57 -10.71 -0.81 6.34
N GLY A 58 -9.67 -1.58 6.01
CA GLY A 58 -8.60 -1.97 6.94
C GLY A 58 -8.91 -3.21 7.76
N ASN A 59 -9.96 -3.99 7.41
CA ASN A 59 -10.17 -5.27 8.08
C ASN A 59 -9.13 -6.29 7.61
N VAL A 60 -8.37 -6.85 8.54
CA VAL A 60 -7.36 -7.90 8.28
C VAL A 60 -8.00 -9.29 8.25
N LEU A 61 -9.12 -9.48 8.96
CA LEU A 61 -9.89 -10.73 8.98
C LEU A 61 -11.27 -10.55 8.35
N GLN A 62 -11.70 -11.53 7.55
CA GLN A 62 -13.04 -11.52 6.96
C GLN A 62 -14.16 -11.64 8.01
N SER A 63 -13.90 -12.26 9.17
CA SER A 63 -14.87 -12.33 10.28
C SER A 63 -15.23 -10.95 10.85
N ASP A 64 -14.23 -10.07 10.92
CA ASP A 64 -14.41 -8.72 11.45
C ASP A 64 -15.19 -7.87 10.46
N ALA A 65 -14.88 -8.04 9.17
CA ALA A 65 -15.66 -7.45 8.09
C ALA A 65 -17.12 -7.97 8.09
N GLU A 66 -17.36 -9.27 8.30
CA GLU A 66 -18.70 -9.85 8.37
C GLU A 66 -19.53 -9.23 9.51
N LEU A 67 -18.94 -9.08 10.70
CA LEU A 67 -19.60 -8.44 11.84
C LEU A 67 -20.01 -6.99 11.53
N GLN A 68 -19.13 -6.21 10.88
CA GLN A 68 -19.45 -4.83 10.47
C GLN A 68 -20.56 -4.80 9.41
N LEU A 69 -20.52 -5.72 8.44
CA LEU A 69 -21.53 -5.83 7.41
C LEU A 69 -22.92 -6.17 7.98
N THR A 70 -23.02 -6.91 9.08
CA THR A 70 -24.32 -7.21 9.70
C THR A 70 -25.12 -5.97 10.09
N THR A 71 -24.46 -4.84 10.38
CA THR A 71 -25.13 -3.57 10.69
C THR A 71 -25.93 -2.99 9.50
N PHE A 72 -25.59 -3.41 8.28
CA PHE A 72 -26.24 -3.01 7.03
C PHE A 72 -27.28 -4.01 6.54
N THR A 73 -27.49 -5.14 7.24
CA THR A 73 -28.50 -6.17 6.90
C THR A 73 -29.90 -5.62 6.60
N PRO A 74 -30.46 -4.62 7.33
CA PRO A 74 -31.79 -4.11 6.99
C PRO A 74 -31.87 -3.33 5.67
N LEU A 75 -30.74 -3.09 4.98
CA LEU A 75 -30.66 -2.33 3.74
C LEU A 75 -30.44 -3.22 2.49
N ILE A 76 -30.34 -4.53 2.68
CA ILE A 76 -30.03 -5.51 1.63
C ILE A 76 -31.10 -6.59 1.53
#